data_AF-A0A924BTB2-F1
#
_entry.id   AF-A0A924BTB2-F1
#
_cell.length_a   1.000
_cell.length_b   1.000
_cell.length_c   1.000
_cell.angle_alpha   90.00
_cell.angle_beta   90.00
_cell.angle_gamma   90.00
#
_symmetry.space_group_name_H-M   'P 1'
#
loop_
_entity.id
_entity.type
_entity.pdbx_description
1 polymer ?
#
loop_
_entity_poly.entity_id
_entity_poly.type
_entity_poly.pdbx_seq_one_letter_code
_entity_poly.pdbx_strand_id
1 'polypeptide(L)'
;MVKNGSFTSGNTQFSSGYSYCNTANCLYPEGYYSVGTNANFYHGNFVGRDHTTATGNFIIVNGTGVLNTIVWSQNITVKPVTNYNFSAWVMTLVTSSPAKLQFQINGVTIGSVFDAPTATQTWQNFANTWNSGASTTATITILNQNTTLAGNDFGIDDISFIEICGTTQPNHGPDRLLCGVGTVTVDTNVPHTATTNINWSDGSSGSGLGAP
;
A
#
# COMPACT_ATOMS: atom_id res chain seq x y z
N MET A 1 -0.54 6.36 9.82
CA MET A 1 -0.47 5.59 8.56
C MET A 1 0.29 4.29 8.81
N VAL A 2 0.36 3.39 7.81
CA VAL A 2 0.86 2.01 8.01
C VAL A 2 2.22 2.01 8.67
N LYS A 3 2.33 1.29 9.79
CA LYS A 3 3.60 1.01 10.45
C LYS A 3 4.15 -0.32 9.96
N ASN A 4 5.47 -0.40 9.75
CA ASN A 4 6.18 -1.59 9.27
C ASN A 4 5.61 -2.18 7.96
N GLY A 5 5.18 -1.31 7.02
CA GLY A 5 4.60 -1.73 5.74
C GLY A 5 5.58 -2.46 4.81
N SER A 6 6.88 -2.20 4.96
CA SER A 6 8.00 -2.88 4.25
C SER A 6 8.64 -4.01 5.06
N PHE A 7 8.05 -4.37 6.22
CA PHE A 7 8.50 -5.47 7.07
C PHE A 7 9.97 -5.44 7.54
N THR A 8 10.65 -4.30 7.44
CA THR A 8 12.03 -4.10 7.93
C THR A 8 12.15 -4.32 9.44
N SER A 9 11.06 -4.16 10.20
CA SER A 9 10.98 -4.49 11.63
C SER A 9 10.47 -5.91 11.90
N GLY A 10 10.50 -6.80 10.90
CA GLY A 10 10.11 -8.21 11.00
C GLY A 10 8.61 -8.42 11.28
N ASN A 11 8.28 -9.49 12.00
CA ASN A 11 6.90 -9.84 12.39
C ASN A 11 6.40 -8.96 13.56
N THR A 12 6.24 -7.66 13.32
CA THR A 12 5.79 -6.70 14.33
C THR A 12 4.81 -5.69 13.73
N GLN A 13 3.99 -5.09 14.60
CA GLN A 13 3.07 -3.98 14.27
C GLN A 13 1.89 -4.33 13.36
N PHE A 14 1.61 -5.60 13.13
CA PHE A 14 0.38 -6.06 12.47
C PHE A 14 -0.14 -7.33 13.14
N SER A 15 -1.38 -7.71 12.82
CA SER A 15 -1.95 -9.00 13.19
C SER A 15 -2.29 -9.82 11.94
N SER A 16 -2.34 -11.14 12.12
CA SER A 16 -2.74 -12.10 11.09
C SER A 16 -3.61 -13.18 11.72
N GLY A 17 -4.53 -13.74 10.93
CA GLY A 17 -5.25 -14.97 11.24
C GLY A 17 -4.48 -16.24 10.85
N TYR A 18 -3.34 -16.09 10.16
CA TYR A 18 -2.42 -17.19 9.87
C TYR A 18 -1.50 -17.46 11.07
N SER A 19 -1.02 -18.70 11.19
CA SER A 19 -0.07 -19.10 12.22
C SER A 19 1.35 -18.67 11.85
N TYR A 20 2.01 -17.91 12.71
CA TYR A 20 3.39 -17.48 12.46
C TYR A 20 4.38 -18.62 12.68
N CYS A 21 5.37 -18.75 11.78
CA CYS A 21 6.55 -19.58 11.98
C CYS A 21 7.80 -18.91 11.40
N ASN A 22 8.98 -19.31 11.85
CA ASN A 22 10.26 -18.68 11.43
C ASN A 22 11.44 -19.65 11.32
N THR A 23 11.18 -20.93 11.10
CA THR A 23 12.20 -21.96 10.89
C THR A 23 12.21 -22.43 9.44
N ALA A 24 13.29 -23.10 9.03
CA ALA A 24 13.38 -23.64 7.67
C ALA A 24 12.21 -24.62 7.41
N ASN A 25 11.60 -24.55 6.23
CA ASN A 25 10.49 -25.40 5.82
C ASN A 25 9.23 -25.33 6.72
N CYS A 26 9.08 -24.31 7.54
CA CYS A 26 7.95 -24.22 8.47
C CYS A 26 6.60 -23.92 7.80
N LEU A 27 6.59 -23.53 6.52
CA LEU A 27 5.39 -23.23 5.74
C LEU A 27 4.88 -24.40 4.91
N TYR A 28 5.25 -25.66 5.22
CA TYR A 28 4.57 -26.82 4.60
C TYR A 28 3.09 -26.93 4.98
N PRO A 29 2.67 -26.69 6.24
CA PRO A 29 1.25 -26.69 6.58
C PRO A 29 0.54 -25.44 6.03
N GLU A 30 -0.68 -25.62 5.51
CA GLU A 30 -1.54 -24.52 5.07
C GLU A 30 -1.94 -23.61 6.24
N GLY A 31 -2.18 -22.33 5.95
CA GLY A 31 -2.60 -21.36 6.98
C GLY A 31 -1.47 -20.87 7.88
N TYR A 32 -0.23 -20.97 7.41
CA TYR A 32 0.95 -20.40 8.08
C TYR A 32 1.55 -19.23 7.29
N TYR A 33 2.26 -18.36 8.00
CA TYR A 33 3.04 -17.29 7.38
C TYR A 33 4.38 -17.07 8.08
N SER A 34 5.30 -16.45 7.35
CA SER A 34 6.60 -15.99 7.84
C SER A 34 6.85 -14.56 7.37
N VAL A 35 7.85 -13.91 7.98
CA VAL A 35 8.42 -12.65 7.51
C VAL A 35 9.91 -12.87 7.30
N GLY A 36 10.39 -12.65 6.09
CA GLY A 36 11.79 -12.90 5.75
C GLY A 36 12.16 -12.51 4.33
N THR A 37 13.39 -12.81 3.93
CA THR A 37 14.00 -12.29 2.69
C THR A 37 13.95 -13.24 1.50
N ASN A 38 13.71 -14.53 1.74
CA ASN A 38 13.68 -15.57 0.72
C ASN A 38 12.59 -16.60 1.05
N ALA A 39 11.54 -16.67 0.23
CA ALA A 39 10.43 -17.59 0.44
C ALA A 39 10.87 -19.06 0.44
N ASN A 40 11.89 -19.40 -0.36
CA ASN A 40 12.39 -20.77 -0.50
C ASN A 40 12.91 -21.37 0.80
N PHE A 41 13.44 -20.54 1.70
CA PHE A 41 13.91 -20.98 3.01
C PHE A 41 12.77 -21.56 3.86
N TYR A 42 11.58 -20.99 3.75
CA TYR A 42 10.42 -21.36 4.55
C TYR A 42 9.56 -22.44 3.88
N HIS A 43 9.67 -22.61 2.57
CA HIS A 43 9.07 -23.70 1.81
C HIS A 43 9.85 -23.97 0.52
N GLY A 44 10.33 -25.20 0.32
CA GLY A 44 11.24 -25.54 -0.78
C GLY A 44 10.70 -25.32 -2.20
N ASN A 45 9.38 -25.24 -2.38
CA ASN A 45 8.77 -24.96 -3.69
C ASN A 45 8.50 -23.47 -3.94
N PHE A 46 8.65 -22.60 -2.94
CA PHE A 46 8.33 -21.18 -3.11
C PHE A 46 9.46 -20.45 -3.81
N VAL A 47 9.07 -19.56 -4.72
CA VAL A 47 9.98 -18.70 -5.48
C VAL A 47 9.55 -17.24 -5.28
N GLY A 48 10.28 -16.50 -4.45
CA GLY A 48 9.99 -15.09 -4.18
C GLY A 48 11.03 -14.42 -3.29
N ARG A 49 11.23 -13.12 -3.54
CA ARG A 49 12.08 -12.19 -2.79
C ARG A 49 11.35 -10.84 -2.63
N ASP A 50 11.81 -10.06 -1.67
CA ASP A 50 11.34 -8.70 -1.35
C ASP A 50 11.19 -7.79 -2.57
N HIS A 51 10.18 -6.92 -2.53
CA HIS A 51 9.80 -6.06 -3.66
C HIS A 51 10.77 -4.90 -3.84
N THR A 52 11.15 -4.23 -2.75
CA THR A 52 11.89 -2.96 -2.84
C THR A 52 13.38 -3.17 -3.21
N THR A 53 14.06 -4.13 -2.60
CA THR A 53 15.51 -4.34 -2.74
C THR A 53 15.91 -5.75 -3.18
N ALA A 54 14.94 -6.68 -3.23
CA ALA A 54 15.18 -8.13 -3.37
C ALA A 54 16.01 -8.77 -2.24
N THR A 55 16.30 -8.01 -1.18
CA THR A 55 17.07 -8.43 0.00
C THR A 55 16.41 -8.09 1.33
N GLY A 56 15.35 -7.26 1.30
CA GLY A 56 14.54 -6.89 2.45
C GLY A 56 13.60 -8.01 2.86
N ASN A 57 12.77 -7.73 3.87
CA ASN A 57 11.78 -8.67 4.36
C ASN A 57 10.44 -8.42 3.68
N PHE A 58 9.68 -9.48 3.48
CA PHE A 58 8.28 -9.41 3.06
C PHE A 58 7.47 -10.49 3.79
N ILE A 59 6.15 -10.39 3.78
CA ILE A 59 5.27 -11.47 4.27
C ILE A 59 5.25 -12.60 3.25
N ILE A 60 5.44 -13.83 3.71
CA ILE A 60 5.42 -15.07 2.92
C ILE A 60 4.31 -15.95 3.48
N VAL A 61 3.31 -16.30 2.67
CA VAL A 61 2.11 -17.01 3.13
C VAL A 61 1.96 -18.34 2.39
N ASN A 62 1.78 -19.43 3.14
CA ASN A 62 1.13 -20.63 2.62
C ASN A 62 -0.38 -20.48 2.86
N GLY A 63 -1.15 -20.40 1.78
CA GLY A 63 -2.56 -20.06 1.79
C GLY A 63 -3.40 -21.03 2.63
N THR A 64 -4.62 -20.64 2.97
CA THR A 64 -5.57 -21.50 3.70
C THR A 64 -6.84 -21.73 2.90
N GLY A 65 -7.49 -22.86 3.14
CA GLY A 65 -8.82 -23.17 2.60
C GLY A 65 -9.97 -22.41 3.26
N VAL A 66 -9.69 -21.57 4.27
CA VAL A 66 -10.69 -20.79 4.99
C VAL A 66 -10.88 -19.42 4.32
N LEU A 67 -12.11 -19.15 3.90
CA LEU A 67 -12.51 -17.87 3.31
C LEU A 67 -12.45 -16.76 4.37
N ASN A 68 -12.07 -15.55 3.95
CA ASN A 68 -11.97 -14.35 4.80
C ASN A 68 -10.94 -14.46 5.94
N THR A 69 -10.01 -15.41 5.89
CA THR A 69 -8.87 -15.39 6.82
C THR A 69 -8.10 -14.09 6.66
N ILE A 70 -7.87 -13.41 7.78
CA ILE A 70 -7.11 -12.16 7.82
C ILE A 70 -5.65 -12.47 7.49
N VAL A 71 -5.16 -11.97 6.38
CA VAL A 71 -3.76 -12.10 5.99
C VAL A 71 -2.91 -11.10 6.79
N TRP A 72 -3.36 -9.85 6.82
CA TRP A 72 -2.69 -8.74 7.48
C TRP A 72 -3.74 -7.73 7.95
N SER A 73 -3.58 -7.17 9.15
CA SER A 73 -4.45 -6.13 9.69
C SER A 73 -3.70 -5.15 10.60
N GLN A 74 -4.11 -3.88 10.57
CA GLN A 74 -3.60 -2.84 11.46
C GLN A 74 -4.69 -1.79 11.75
N ASN A 75 -4.70 -1.28 12.98
CA ASN A 75 -5.50 -0.11 13.36
C ASN A 75 -4.72 1.17 13.09
N ILE A 76 -5.33 2.10 12.34
CA ILE A 76 -4.71 3.35 11.92
C ILE A 76 -5.60 4.54 12.33
N THR A 77 -5.01 5.58 12.91
CA THR A 77 -5.68 6.87 13.09
C THR A 77 -5.86 7.55 11.74
N VAL A 78 -7.09 8.02 11.47
CA VAL A 78 -7.47 8.73 10.25
C VAL A 78 -8.11 10.07 10.60
N LYS A 79 -8.06 11.01 9.66
CA LYS A 79 -8.83 12.24 9.73
C LYS A 79 -10.25 11.97 9.23
N PRO A 80 -11.29 12.52 9.86
CA PRO A 80 -12.63 12.52 9.28
C PRO A 80 -12.66 13.20 7.91
N VAL A 81 -13.63 12.82 7.08
CA VAL A 81 -13.98 13.40 5.77
C VAL A 81 -12.76 13.48 4.84
N THR A 82 -11.95 12.42 4.85
CA THR A 82 -10.67 12.38 4.14
C THR A 82 -10.62 11.14 3.27
N ASN A 83 -10.18 11.31 2.02
CA ASN A 83 -9.92 10.21 1.10
C ASN A 83 -8.54 9.62 1.37
N TYR A 84 -8.43 8.30 1.31
CA TYR A 84 -7.21 7.54 1.49
C TYR A 84 -7.01 6.57 0.33
N ASN A 85 -5.76 6.32 -0.03
CA ASN A 85 -5.35 5.23 -0.91
C ASN A 85 -4.75 4.11 -0.07
N PHE A 86 -5.38 2.94 -0.09
CA PHE A 86 -4.84 1.70 0.47
C PHE A 86 -4.19 0.89 -0.65
N SER A 87 -2.93 0.51 -0.50
CA SER A 87 -2.25 -0.35 -1.46
C SER A 87 -1.31 -1.36 -0.80
N ALA A 88 -1.04 -2.44 -1.51
CA ALA A 88 0.01 -3.41 -1.19
C ALA A 88 0.59 -4.00 -2.49
N TRP A 89 1.84 -4.43 -2.45
CA TRP A 89 2.41 -5.22 -3.54
C TRP A 89 2.21 -6.71 -3.25
N VAL A 90 1.78 -7.45 -4.27
CA VAL A 90 1.44 -8.87 -4.16
C VAL A 90 2.19 -9.68 -5.21
N MET A 91 2.75 -10.82 -4.82
CA MET A 91 3.40 -11.80 -5.70
C MET A 91 2.80 -13.18 -5.48
N THR A 92 2.73 -14.00 -6.52
CA THR A 92 2.48 -15.45 -6.38
C THR A 92 3.79 -16.20 -6.12
N LEU A 93 3.79 -17.15 -5.16
CA LEU A 93 5.01 -17.90 -4.78
C LEU A 93 5.13 -19.26 -5.46
N VAL A 94 4.02 -19.80 -5.98
CA VAL A 94 3.97 -21.03 -6.77
C VAL A 94 2.93 -20.89 -7.89
N THR A 95 3.24 -21.35 -9.11
CA THR A 95 2.39 -21.15 -10.29
C THR A 95 1.20 -22.12 -10.37
N SER A 96 0.47 -22.28 -9.27
CA SER A 96 -0.74 -23.11 -9.18
C SER A 96 -1.78 -22.34 -8.37
N SER A 97 -2.99 -22.14 -8.89
CA SER A 97 -4.10 -21.48 -8.18
C SER A 97 -3.68 -20.18 -7.43
N PRO A 98 -3.28 -19.11 -8.15
CA PRO A 98 -2.84 -17.86 -7.53
C PRO A 98 -3.80 -17.32 -6.46
N ALA A 99 -3.24 -16.62 -5.48
CA ALA A 99 -4.03 -16.02 -4.42
C ALA A 99 -5.09 -15.06 -4.96
N LYS A 100 -6.22 -15.01 -4.26
CA LYS A 100 -7.25 -14.00 -4.46
C LYS A 100 -7.38 -13.22 -3.16
N LEU A 101 -7.24 -11.91 -3.22
CA LEU A 101 -7.21 -11.05 -2.04
C LEU A 101 -8.27 -9.96 -2.12
N GLN A 102 -8.74 -9.47 -0.99
CA GLN A 102 -9.64 -8.34 -0.95
C GLN A 102 -9.35 -7.44 0.25
N PHE A 103 -9.41 -6.13 0.04
CA PHE A 103 -9.28 -5.18 1.12
C PHE A 103 -10.59 -5.03 1.88
N GLN A 104 -10.47 -4.79 3.19
CA GLN A 104 -11.57 -4.49 4.09
C GLN A 104 -11.16 -3.35 5.00
N ILE A 105 -12.06 -2.39 5.23
CA ILE A 105 -11.87 -1.31 6.20
C ILE A 105 -13.09 -1.25 7.11
N ASN A 106 -12.87 -1.28 8.43
CA ASN A 106 -13.92 -1.25 9.45
C ASN A 106 -14.98 -2.35 9.25
N GLY A 107 -14.55 -3.56 8.85
CA GLY A 107 -15.44 -4.69 8.59
C GLY A 107 -16.16 -4.68 7.23
N VAL A 108 -16.00 -3.62 6.44
CA VAL A 108 -16.63 -3.47 5.11
C VAL A 108 -15.59 -3.68 4.01
N THR A 109 -15.84 -4.63 3.10
CA THR A 109 -14.96 -4.88 1.95
C THR A 109 -14.95 -3.68 1.01
N ILE A 110 -13.78 -3.34 0.48
CA ILE A 110 -13.60 -2.28 -0.52
C ILE A 110 -13.00 -2.86 -1.80
N GLY A 111 -13.43 -2.34 -2.95
CA GLY A 111 -13.00 -2.85 -4.25
C GLY A 111 -13.50 -4.26 -4.58
N SER A 112 -13.18 -4.71 -5.79
CA SER A 112 -13.36 -6.10 -6.19
C SER A 112 -12.30 -7.00 -5.57
N VAL A 113 -12.53 -8.30 -5.61
CA VAL A 113 -11.47 -9.28 -5.36
C VAL A 113 -10.35 -9.07 -6.38
N PHE A 114 -9.11 -9.04 -5.90
CA PHE A 114 -7.89 -8.92 -6.68
C PHE A 114 -7.31 -10.31 -6.93
N ASP A 115 -7.03 -10.63 -8.19
CA ASP A 115 -6.29 -11.84 -8.58
C ASP A 115 -4.79 -11.54 -8.58
N ALA A 116 -4.02 -12.33 -7.82
CA ALA A 116 -2.57 -12.23 -7.82
C ALA A 116 -1.96 -12.63 -9.18
N PRO A 117 -0.73 -12.17 -9.50
CA PRO A 117 -0.06 -12.51 -10.76
C PRO A 117 -0.01 -14.01 -11.01
N THR A 118 -0.17 -14.45 -12.25
CA THR A 118 -0.10 -15.89 -12.58
C THR A 118 1.32 -16.45 -12.58
N ALA A 119 2.34 -15.59 -12.52
CA ALA A 119 3.75 -15.94 -12.55
C ALA A 119 4.45 -15.57 -11.23
N THR A 120 5.43 -16.38 -10.84
CA THR A 120 6.33 -16.08 -9.71
C THR A 120 7.29 -14.93 -10.03
N GLN A 121 7.88 -14.32 -9.00
CA GLN A 121 8.85 -13.21 -9.13
C GLN A 121 8.29 -11.96 -9.84
N THR A 122 6.97 -11.89 -9.98
CA THR A 122 6.27 -10.73 -10.54
C THR A 122 5.45 -10.10 -9.44
N TRP A 123 5.78 -8.86 -9.09
CA TRP A 123 5.01 -8.06 -8.15
C TRP A 123 3.96 -7.25 -8.90
N GLN A 124 2.73 -7.25 -8.39
CA GLN A 124 1.64 -6.42 -8.89
C GLN A 124 1.05 -5.60 -7.76
N ASN A 125 0.80 -4.32 -8.04
CA ASN A 125 0.18 -3.43 -7.07
C ASN A 125 -1.32 -3.68 -6.99
N PHE A 126 -1.82 -3.94 -5.79
CA PHE A 126 -3.23 -3.99 -5.45
C PHE A 126 -3.57 -2.70 -4.70
N ALA A 127 -4.47 -1.88 -5.24
CA ALA A 127 -4.84 -0.58 -4.66
C ALA A 127 -6.34 -0.27 -4.74
N ASN A 128 -6.88 0.36 -3.70
CA ASN A 128 -8.22 0.94 -3.68
C ASN A 128 -8.26 2.24 -2.87
N THR A 129 -9.22 3.09 -3.21
CA THR A 129 -9.50 4.31 -2.46
C THR A 129 -10.62 4.10 -1.44
N TRP A 130 -10.54 4.79 -0.30
CA TRP A 130 -11.57 4.77 0.75
C TRP A 130 -11.76 6.16 1.36
N ASN A 131 -13.01 6.55 1.65
CA ASN A 131 -13.33 7.78 2.37
C ASN A 131 -13.63 7.48 3.83
N SER A 132 -13.04 8.25 4.75
CA SER A 132 -13.18 8.02 6.18
C SER A 132 -14.54 8.35 6.77
N GLY A 133 -15.37 9.14 6.07
CA GLY A 133 -16.63 9.64 6.61
C GLY A 133 -16.41 10.34 7.95
N ALA A 134 -17.18 10.00 8.98
CA ALA A 134 -16.97 10.54 10.33
C ALA A 134 -15.87 9.82 11.14
N SER A 135 -15.23 8.79 10.60
CA SER A 135 -14.29 7.95 11.34
C SER A 135 -13.01 8.70 11.70
N THR A 136 -12.52 8.47 12.92
CA THR A 136 -11.20 8.93 13.39
C THR A 136 -10.19 7.79 13.50
N THR A 137 -10.65 6.55 13.34
CA THR A 137 -9.82 5.35 13.27
C THR A 137 -10.33 4.43 12.16
N ALA A 138 -9.42 3.63 11.60
CA ALA A 138 -9.69 2.65 10.57
C ALA A 138 -8.94 1.35 10.91
N THR A 139 -9.66 0.24 11.04
CA THR A 139 -9.07 -1.10 10.97
C THR A 139 -8.96 -1.47 9.50
N ILE A 140 -7.75 -1.43 8.95
CA ILE A 140 -7.49 -1.80 7.56
C ILE A 140 -6.99 -3.24 7.50
N THR A 141 -7.49 -4.02 6.55
CA THR A 141 -7.32 -5.48 6.52
C THR A 141 -7.20 -6.00 5.09
N ILE A 142 -6.37 -7.01 4.90
CA ILE A 142 -6.26 -7.81 3.67
C ILE A 142 -6.83 -9.21 3.98
N LEU A 143 -7.80 -9.64 3.19
CA LEU A 143 -8.51 -10.92 3.35
C LEU A 143 -8.13 -11.92 2.26
N ASN A 144 -8.03 -13.19 2.64
CA ASN A 144 -7.96 -14.30 1.69
C ASN A 144 -9.33 -14.61 1.08
N GLN A 145 -9.38 -14.74 -0.23
CA GLN A 145 -10.57 -15.11 -1.02
C GLN A 145 -10.39 -16.41 -1.82
N ASN A 146 -9.17 -16.97 -1.91
CA ASN A 146 -8.95 -18.25 -2.57
C ASN A 146 -8.86 -19.37 -1.54
N THR A 147 -9.78 -20.34 -1.61
CA THR A 147 -9.86 -21.49 -0.70
C THR A 147 -9.27 -22.78 -1.27
N THR A 148 -8.65 -22.72 -2.46
CA THR A 148 -7.96 -23.86 -3.05
C THR A 148 -6.70 -24.18 -2.25
N LEU A 149 -6.62 -25.38 -1.66
CA LEU A 149 -5.54 -25.74 -0.75
C LEU A 149 -4.16 -25.89 -1.42
N ALA A 150 -4.12 -26.10 -2.74
CA ALA A 150 -2.88 -26.30 -3.47
C ALA A 150 -2.51 -25.06 -4.29
N GLY A 151 -1.62 -24.23 -3.71
CA GLY A 151 -0.85 -23.21 -4.43
C GLY A 151 -1.30 -21.76 -4.28
N ASN A 152 -2.37 -21.49 -3.53
CA ASN A 152 -2.82 -20.13 -3.18
C ASN A 152 -1.84 -19.38 -2.25
N ASP A 153 -0.55 -19.50 -2.54
CA ASP A 153 0.60 -19.05 -1.77
C ASP A 153 1.16 -17.78 -2.40
N PHE A 154 1.45 -16.80 -1.57
CA PHE A 154 1.74 -15.45 -2.05
C PHE A 154 2.66 -14.68 -1.10
N GLY A 155 3.34 -13.69 -1.68
CA GLY A 155 4.09 -12.68 -0.98
C GLY A 155 3.29 -11.38 -0.88
N ILE A 156 3.41 -10.67 0.24
CA ILE A 156 2.94 -9.28 0.38
C ILE A 156 4.09 -8.41 0.86
N ASP A 157 4.24 -7.25 0.22
CA ASP A 157 5.22 -6.25 0.60
C ASP A 157 4.68 -4.82 0.41
N ASP A 158 5.39 -3.85 0.98
CA ASP A 158 5.20 -2.41 0.77
C ASP A 158 3.73 -1.96 0.94
N ILE A 159 3.13 -2.36 2.07
CA ILE A 159 1.76 -1.98 2.43
C ILE A 159 1.72 -0.50 2.80
N SER A 160 0.82 0.23 2.15
CA SER A 160 0.69 1.68 2.28
C SER A 160 -0.76 2.12 2.44
N PHE A 161 -1.01 3.06 3.34
CA PHE A 161 -2.31 3.68 3.53
C PHE A 161 -2.10 5.18 3.70
N ILE A 162 -2.25 5.92 2.61
CA ILE A 162 -1.87 7.34 2.51
C ILE A 162 -3.09 8.22 2.31
N GLU A 163 -3.08 9.41 2.90
CA GLU A 163 -4.09 10.44 2.62
C GLU A 163 -3.96 10.89 1.16
N ILE A 164 -5.08 10.90 0.44
CA ILE A 164 -5.15 11.51 -0.89
C ILE A 164 -5.36 13.00 -0.64
N CYS A 165 -4.27 13.74 -0.63
CA CYS A 165 -4.34 15.20 -0.66
C CYS A 165 -5.12 15.57 -1.92
N GLY A 166 -6.27 16.23 -1.75
CA GLY A 166 -6.92 16.88 -2.87
C GLY A 166 -5.90 17.85 -3.44
N THR A 167 -5.41 17.58 -4.65
CA THR A 167 -4.64 18.59 -5.35
C THR A 167 -5.62 19.71 -5.65
N THR A 168 -5.65 20.75 -4.82
CA THR A 168 -5.77 22.07 -5.42
C THR A 168 -4.51 22.19 -6.27
N GLN A 169 -4.58 21.73 -7.52
CA GLN A 169 -3.75 22.34 -8.55
C GLN A 169 -3.90 23.85 -8.31
N PRO A 170 -2.83 24.62 -8.11
CA PRO A 170 -2.98 26.05 -8.05
C PRO A 170 -3.70 26.47 -9.33
N ASN A 171 -4.93 26.97 -9.18
CA ASN A 171 -5.67 27.51 -10.31
C ASN A 171 -5.05 28.87 -10.58
N HIS A 172 -4.10 28.92 -11.51
CA HIS A 172 -3.42 30.14 -11.94
C HIS A 172 -4.31 31.05 -12.81
N GLY A 173 -5.60 30.76 -12.90
CA GLY A 173 -6.56 31.42 -13.78
C GLY A 173 -6.58 30.83 -15.20
N PRO A 174 -7.44 31.36 -16.08
CA PRO A 174 -7.49 30.94 -17.48
C PRO A 174 -6.22 31.33 -18.26
N ASP A 175 -5.89 30.56 -19.30
CA ASP A 175 -4.76 30.84 -20.19
C ASP A 175 -4.85 32.27 -20.78
N ARG A 176 -3.75 33.02 -20.72
CA ARG A 176 -3.65 34.35 -21.31
C ARG A 176 -2.61 34.37 -22.43
N LEU A 177 -3.03 34.75 -23.63
CA LEU A 177 -2.12 35.03 -24.73
C LEU A 177 -1.47 36.40 -24.53
N LEU A 178 -0.13 36.45 -24.50
CA LEU A 178 0.64 37.69 -24.48
C LEU A 178 1.22 37.96 -25.86
N CYS A 179 0.89 39.11 -26.44
CA CYS A 179 1.54 39.62 -27.64
C CYS A 179 2.12 41.01 -27.34
N GLY A 180 3.44 41.12 -27.11
CA GLY A 180 4.15 42.37 -26.81
C GLY A 180 4.89 42.39 -25.47
N VAL A 181 5.29 43.58 -25.01
CA VAL A 181 5.86 43.79 -23.66
C VAL A 181 4.75 44.07 -22.65
N GLY A 182 4.40 43.07 -21.85
CA GLY A 182 3.44 43.19 -20.76
C GLY A 182 3.85 42.31 -19.57
N THR A 183 3.47 42.71 -18.37
CA THR A 183 3.67 41.91 -17.15
C THR A 183 2.42 41.09 -16.85
N VAL A 184 2.61 39.84 -16.42
CA VAL A 184 1.56 39.00 -15.83
C VAL A 184 1.84 38.85 -14.36
N THR A 185 0.90 39.26 -13.53
CA THR A 185 0.92 38.97 -12.09
C THR A 185 0.32 37.59 -11.88
N VAL A 186 1.15 36.64 -11.45
CA VAL A 186 0.70 35.31 -11.03
C VAL A 186 0.42 35.38 -9.54
N ASP A 187 -0.83 35.61 -9.16
CA ASP A 187 -1.25 35.55 -7.76
C ASP A 187 -1.80 34.15 -7.45
N THR A 188 -1.22 33.52 -6.44
CA THR A 188 -1.72 32.24 -5.94
C THR A 188 -2.79 32.57 -4.91
N ASN A 189 -4.06 32.60 -5.34
CA ASN A 189 -5.26 32.69 -4.48
C ASN A 189 -5.41 31.48 -3.51
N VAL A 190 -4.32 30.78 -3.19
CA VAL A 190 -4.20 29.72 -2.21
C VAL A 190 -3.83 30.38 -0.86
N PRO A 191 -4.55 30.13 0.24
CA PRO A 191 -4.17 30.64 1.55
C PRO A 191 -2.77 30.15 1.95
N HIS A 192 -1.79 31.05 2.01
CA HIS A 192 -0.44 30.74 2.47
C HIS A 192 -0.38 30.71 3.99
N THR A 193 -0.03 29.56 4.57
CA THR A 193 0.41 29.51 5.97
C THR A 193 1.92 29.75 6.03
N ALA A 194 2.45 30.19 7.19
CA ALA A 194 3.86 30.57 7.37
C ALA A 194 4.89 29.44 7.10
N THR A 195 4.44 28.23 6.78
CA THR A 195 5.27 27.04 6.50
C THR A 195 5.21 26.57 5.05
N THR A 196 4.56 27.31 4.16
CA THR A 196 4.41 26.93 2.74
C THR A 196 5.60 27.46 1.94
N ASN A 197 6.47 26.59 1.43
CA ASN A 197 7.55 26.95 0.51
C ASN A 197 7.04 26.89 -0.93
N ILE A 198 7.17 28.00 -1.67
CA ILE A 198 6.89 28.06 -3.11
C ILE A 198 8.22 27.88 -3.83
N ASN A 199 8.27 26.91 -4.74
CA ASN A 199 9.41 26.70 -5.64
C ASN A 199 8.97 27.08 -7.06
N TRP A 200 9.70 28.00 -7.68
CA TRP A 200 9.45 28.44 -9.04
C TRP A 200 10.24 27.59 -10.03
N SER A 201 9.78 27.51 -11.27
CA SER A 201 10.41 26.73 -12.34
C SER A 201 11.79 27.27 -12.77
N ASP A 202 12.15 28.48 -12.36
CA ASP A 202 13.48 29.07 -12.53
C ASP A 202 14.47 28.68 -11.40
N GLY A 203 14.02 27.89 -10.43
CA GLY A 203 14.82 27.43 -9.30
C GLY A 203 14.86 28.40 -8.11
N SER A 204 14.18 29.54 -8.18
CA SER A 204 14.02 30.43 -7.03
C SER A 204 12.99 29.86 -6.03
N SER A 205 13.20 30.15 -4.74
CA SER A 205 12.29 29.77 -3.67
C SER A 205 12.21 30.86 -2.61
N GLY A 206 11.05 30.97 -1.96
CA GLY A 206 10.82 31.93 -0.89
C GLY A 206 9.55 31.63 -0.10
N SER A 207 9.40 32.32 1.03
CA SER A 207 8.24 32.18 1.94
C SER A 207 7.57 33.54 2.17
N GLY A 208 6.24 33.58 2.15
CA GLY A 208 5.45 34.78 2.44
C GLY A 208 5.32 35.75 1.27
N LEU A 209 4.68 36.91 1.52
CA LEU A 209 4.26 37.92 0.52
C LEU A 209 5.43 38.62 -0.23
N GLY A 210 6.68 38.27 0.07
CA GLY A 210 7.88 38.83 -0.55
C GLY A 210 8.83 37.77 -1.10
N ALA A 211 8.34 36.54 -1.34
CA ALA A 211 9.08 35.57 -2.13
C ALA A 211 9.29 36.14 -3.56
N PRO A 212 10.49 35.95 -4.15
CA PRO A 212 10.78 36.42 -5.51
C PRO A 212 9.78 35.87 -6.54
#